data_AF-A0A4R5EZV3-F1
#
_entry.id   AF-A0A4R5EZV3-F1
#
_cell.length_a   1.000
_cell.length_b   1.000
_cell.length_c   1.000
_cell.angle_alpha   90.00
_cell.angle_beta   90.00
_cell.angle_gamma   90.00
#
_symmetry.space_group_name_H-M   'P 1'
#
loop_
_entity.id
_entity.type
_entity.pdbx_description
1 polymer ?
#
loop_
_entity_poly.entity_id
_entity_poly.type
_entity_poly.pdbx_seq_one_letter_code
_entity_poly.pdbx_strand_id
1 'polypeptide(L)'
;MGVITPGQLVFALHLQSRLDARIGEILVAEGWATRAAIRDALAQQFGLETIDPLYHPPDPALIARLPARFWVAHGLIPWRHEDGQVKIAITEPHRFARVRTVLGEVFGPLQPVLADPIDLQSAIARACPVELAEGASTRVPARLSCRGWTPSSRLGVGLAFLACVALLTIAPMASLSLASAAAMTTLVLFMTLRLTGALAHLLGRDRPRASDPAPADPAFPAAAGADRKAPQRLPRVSVMVALYHETEIAGALVRRLSRLSYPKALLEVLLVLEEHDETTRRALTHADLPPWMRIIEVPAHRGLTTKPRALNYALDFCRGELIGVWDAEDAPAPDQIERVAARFAIAPPEVACIQGILDFYNPRTNWRARCFTIEYASWFRVILPGIARLHLVVPLGGTTHFFRRAPLEALGGWDAHNVTEDADLGVRLYRAGYRTELLNTVTYEEATCRPWPWVRQRSRWLKGFMVTYLVHMRRPARLWSDLGPRRFFGMQAFFLGTLGQFLLTPLMWSFWMLTLGLPHAIGPLVSHSVLNAGIALALSAELLAMVIGMAAVARPERRFLLGWVPTLMFYYLLGVVAVYKAMYELFLKPFYWDKTRHGQAHPDCPTAEPANGPTADPAPIVDATRDTTLGTGP
;
A
#
# COMPACT_ATOMS: atom_id res chain seq x y z
N MET A 1 38.99 16.85 0.48
CA MET A 1 38.04 17.85 -0.09
C MET A 1 37.50 18.86 0.91
N GLY A 2 37.76 18.75 2.23
CA GLY A 2 37.42 19.82 3.20
C GLY A 2 35.93 20.02 3.50
N VAL A 3 35.05 19.17 2.97
CA VAL A 3 33.59 19.30 3.07
C VAL A 3 33.04 18.94 4.46
N ILE A 4 33.73 18.05 5.19
CA ILE A 4 33.28 17.55 6.50
C ILE A 4 34.37 17.77 7.56
N THR A 5 33.93 17.95 8.80
CA THR A 5 34.82 18.07 9.98
C THR A 5 35.28 16.68 10.46
N PRO A 6 36.40 16.58 11.19
CA PRO A 6 36.83 15.34 11.83
C PRO A 6 35.77 14.74 12.76
N GLY A 7 35.03 15.58 13.49
CA GLY A 7 33.94 15.14 14.38
C GLY A 7 32.78 14.49 13.62
N GLN A 8 32.35 15.11 12.51
CA GLN A 8 31.33 14.54 11.62
C GLN A 8 31.78 13.20 11.03
N LEU A 9 33.06 13.07 10.66
CA LEU A 9 33.60 11.82 10.14
C LEU A 9 33.54 10.70 11.20
N VAL A 10 34.00 10.98 12.42
CA VAL A 10 33.95 10.00 13.53
C VAL A 10 32.51 9.58 13.82
N PHE A 11 31.58 10.53 13.84
CA PHE A 11 30.17 10.22 14.04
C PHE A 11 29.58 9.38 12.89
N ALA A 12 29.89 9.73 11.64
CA ALA A 12 29.43 8.97 10.48
C ALA A 12 29.98 7.53 10.48
N LEU A 13 31.23 7.33 10.91
CA LEU A 13 31.82 6.00 11.12
C LEU A 13 31.13 5.24 12.26
N HIS A 14 30.77 5.91 13.35
CA HIS A 14 29.98 5.31 14.42
C HIS A 14 28.61 4.84 13.91
N LEU A 15 27.89 5.67 13.15
CA LEU A 15 26.63 5.28 12.52
C LEU A 15 26.81 4.11 11.54
N GLN A 16 27.84 4.15 10.69
CA GLN A 16 28.16 3.09 9.73
C GLN A 16 28.40 1.74 10.42
N SER A 17 28.91 1.72 11.64
CA SER A 17 29.10 0.46 12.39
C SER A 17 27.78 -0.23 12.77
N ARG A 18 26.67 0.52 12.82
CA ARG A 18 25.34 0.06 13.26
C ARG A 18 24.33 -0.05 12.10
N LEU A 19 24.51 0.75 11.06
CA LEU A 19 23.61 0.86 9.91
C LEU A 19 24.21 0.14 8.70
N ASP A 20 23.39 -0.50 7.88
CA ASP A 20 23.82 -1.01 6.57
C ASP A 20 23.83 0.11 5.50
N ALA A 21 24.45 1.24 5.86
CA ALA A 21 24.57 2.44 5.06
C ALA A 21 26.03 2.74 4.75
N ARG A 22 26.32 3.22 3.54
CA ARG A 22 27.66 3.71 3.23
C ARG A 22 27.87 5.07 3.88
N ILE A 23 29.12 5.37 4.20
CA ILE A 23 29.47 6.65 4.82
C ILE A 23 28.97 7.85 4.01
N GLY A 24 29.07 7.82 2.68
CA GLY A 24 28.56 8.90 1.83
C GLY A 24 27.05 9.09 1.93
N GLU A 25 26.27 8.03 2.12
CA GLU A 25 24.81 8.12 2.29
C GLU A 25 24.45 8.68 3.66
N ILE A 26 25.21 8.32 4.70
CA ILE A 26 25.07 8.89 6.05
C ILE A 26 25.36 10.39 6.00
N LEU A 27 26.47 10.80 5.38
CA LEU A 27 26.85 12.21 5.27
C LEU A 27 25.79 13.03 4.52
N VAL A 28 25.17 12.48 3.47
CA VAL A 28 24.09 13.14 2.72
C VAL A 28 22.81 13.18 3.54
N ALA A 29 22.46 12.10 4.24
CA ALA A 29 21.24 12.03 5.05
C ALA A 29 21.26 13.00 6.24
N GLU A 30 22.43 13.22 6.85
CA GLU A 30 22.65 14.19 7.93
C GLU A 30 22.86 15.63 7.43
N GLY A 31 22.88 15.85 6.11
CA GLY A 31 23.09 17.17 5.51
C GLY A 31 24.53 17.71 5.62
N TRP A 32 25.51 16.85 5.91
CA TRP A 32 26.92 17.23 6.05
C TRP A 32 27.69 17.23 4.73
N ALA A 33 27.17 16.56 3.71
CA ALA A 33 27.74 16.57 2.36
C ALA A 33 26.62 16.58 1.30
N THR A 34 26.89 17.20 0.16
CA THR A 34 26.02 17.11 -1.00
C THR A 34 26.28 15.82 -1.78
N ARG A 35 25.31 15.35 -2.58
CA ARG A 35 25.51 14.20 -3.47
C ARG A 35 26.66 14.44 -4.47
N ALA A 36 26.77 15.67 -4.99
CA ALA A 36 27.87 16.08 -5.84
C ALA A 36 29.23 15.91 -5.14
N ALA A 37 29.36 16.37 -3.89
CA ALA A 37 30.59 16.18 -3.12
C ALA A 37 30.94 14.70 -2.91
N ILE A 38 29.96 13.83 -2.67
CA ILE A 38 30.20 12.38 -2.56
C ILE A 38 30.60 11.77 -3.91
N ARG A 39 29.94 12.16 -5.00
CA ARG A 39 30.29 11.71 -6.36
C ARG A 39 31.72 12.11 -6.70
N ASP A 40 32.10 13.36 -6.47
CA ASP A 40 33.43 13.86 -6.81
C ASP A 40 34.51 13.17 -5.95
N ALA A 41 34.18 12.82 -4.69
CA ALA A 41 35.05 12.04 -3.81
C ALA A 41 35.30 10.64 -4.39
N LEU A 42 34.23 9.98 -4.84
CA LEU A 42 34.31 8.66 -5.46
C LEU A 42 35.05 8.71 -6.80
N ALA A 43 34.81 9.74 -7.62
CA ALA A 43 35.52 9.94 -8.87
C ALA A 43 37.03 10.06 -8.63
N GLN A 44 37.44 10.87 -7.65
CA GLN A 44 38.85 11.01 -7.27
C GLN A 44 39.43 9.70 -6.71
N GLN A 45 38.68 9.00 -5.84
CA GLN A 45 39.13 7.76 -5.22
C GLN A 45 39.34 6.62 -6.23
N PHE A 46 38.50 6.53 -7.26
CA PHE A 46 38.53 5.46 -8.26
C PHE A 46 39.15 5.88 -9.59
N GLY A 47 39.57 7.15 -9.75
CA GLY A 47 40.12 7.69 -11.00
C GLY A 47 39.12 7.66 -12.16
N LEU A 48 37.84 7.95 -11.89
CA LEU A 48 36.76 7.88 -12.88
C LEU A 48 36.35 9.26 -13.38
N GLU A 49 36.01 9.33 -14.67
CA GLU A 49 35.35 10.50 -15.26
C GLU A 49 33.93 10.64 -14.71
N THR A 50 33.52 11.86 -14.35
CA THR A 50 32.14 12.17 -13.96
C THR A 50 31.34 12.68 -15.15
N ILE A 51 30.10 12.24 -15.27
CA ILE A 51 29.21 12.64 -16.37
C ILE A 51 27.85 13.12 -15.85
N ASP A 52 27.16 13.88 -16.68
CA ASP A 52 25.74 14.20 -16.51
C ASP A 52 24.92 13.52 -17.63
N PRO A 53 24.22 12.42 -17.32
CA PRO A 53 23.46 11.67 -18.31
C PRO A 53 22.14 12.36 -18.72
N LEU A 54 21.75 13.46 -18.07
CA LEU A 54 20.59 14.26 -18.46
C LEU A 54 20.95 15.36 -19.45
N TYR A 55 22.15 15.95 -19.32
CA TYR A 55 22.67 16.91 -20.28
C TYR A 55 23.19 16.22 -21.55
N HIS A 56 23.86 15.07 -21.39
CA HIS A 56 24.31 14.23 -22.50
C HIS A 56 23.61 12.86 -22.44
N PRO A 57 22.48 12.69 -23.16
CA PRO A 57 21.67 11.50 -23.04
C PRO A 57 22.41 10.24 -23.56
N PRO A 58 22.15 9.07 -22.94
CA PRO A 58 22.70 7.79 -23.41
C PRO A 58 22.24 7.40 -24.82
N ASP A 59 23.09 6.69 -25.57
CA ASP A 59 22.83 6.23 -26.94
C ASP A 59 21.71 5.17 -26.98
N PRO A 60 20.56 5.45 -27.63
CA PRO A 60 19.44 4.52 -27.72
C PRO A 60 19.80 3.15 -28.33
N ALA A 61 20.75 3.10 -29.28
CA ALA A 61 21.14 1.86 -29.95
C ALA A 61 21.90 0.91 -29.02
N LEU A 62 22.64 1.45 -28.04
CA LEU A 62 23.31 0.65 -27.02
C LEU A 62 22.32 0.17 -25.95
N ILE A 63 21.40 1.04 -25.55
CA ILE A 63 20.39 0.75 -24.52
C ILE A 63 19.49 -0.41 -24.94
N ALA A 64 19.07 -0.44 -26.21
CA ALA A 64 18.15 -1.46 -26.75
C ALA A 64 18.71 -2.90 -26.74
N ARG A 65 20.01 -3.10 -26.46
CA ARG A 65 20.63 -4.42 -26.43
C ARG A 65 20.28 -5.25 -25.21
N LEU A 66 19.86 -4.64 -24.11
CA LEU A 66 19.38 -5.33 -22.91
C LEU A 66 18.04 -4.73 -22.44
N PRO A 67 17.19 -5.51 -21.76
CA PRO A 67 15.89 -5.03 -21.28
C PRO A 67 16.01 -3.85 -20.31
N ALA A 68 15.09 -2.89 -20.35
CA ALA A 68 15.11 -1.68 -19.51
C ALA A 68 15.24 -1.98 -18.01
N ARG A 69 14.53 -3.03 -17.53
CA ARG A 69 14.60 -3.48 -16.13
C ARG A 69 16.01 -3.88 -15.69
N PHE A 70 16.86 -4.34 -16.61
CA PHE A 70 18.24 -4.70 -16.30
C PHE A 70 19.05 -3.45 -15.91
N TRP A 71 18.88 -2.36 -16.66
CA TRP A 71 19.52 -1.07 -16.40
C TRP A 71 19.10 -0.50 -15.04
N VAL A 72 17.80 -0.52 -14.76
CA VAL A 72 17.27 -0.02 -13.47
C VAL A 72 17.79 -0.88 -12.31
N ALA A 73 17.69 -2.22 -12.40
CA ALA A 73 18.06 -3.13 -11.33
C ALA A 73 19.55 -3.07 -10.95
N HIS A 74 20.42 -2.78 -11.93
CA HIS A 74 21.87 -2.68 -11.70
C HIS A 74 22.36 -1.25 -11.49
N GLY A 75 21.50 -0.24 -11.67
CA GLY A 75 21.87 1.17 -11.51
C GLY A 75 23.00 1.58 -12.46
N LEU A 76 22.90 1.16 -13.73
CA LEU A 76 23.86 1.45 -14.79
C LEU A 76 23.17 1.56 -16.16
N ILE A 77 23.75 2.32 -17.08
CA ILE A 77 23.26 2.42 -18.47
C ILE A 77 24.45 2.62 -19.44
N PRO A 78 24.45 2.01 -20.64
CA PRO A 78 25.48 2.31 -21.64
C PRO A 78 25.30 3.73 -22.15
N TRP A 79 26.34 4.54 -22.07
CA TRP A 79 26.28 5.96 -22.38
C TRP A 79 26.59 6.22 -23.85
N ARG A 80 27.79 5.86 -24.32
CA ARG A 80 28.22 6.04 -25.71
C ARG A 80 29.44 5.19 -26.03
N HIS A 81 29.70 5.02 -27.32
CA HIS A 81 30.94 4.44 -27.80
C HIS A 81 31.99 5.53 -28.04
N GLU A 82 33.17 5.38 -27.47
CA GLU A 82 34.29 6.33 -27.54
C GLU A 82 35.61 5.55 -27.48
N ASP A 83 36.57 5.89 -28.34
CA ASP A 83 37.91 5.25 -28.39
C ASP A 83 37.92 3.71 -28.47
N GLY A 84 36.97 3.13 -29.21
CA GLY A 84 36.86 1.68 -29.37
C GLY A 84 36.31 0.95 -28.14
N GLN A 85 35.77 1.68 -27.16
CA GLN A 85 35.16 1.14 -25.95
C GLN A 85 33.76 1.72 -25.74
N VAL A 86 32.92 1.00 -25.01
CA VAL A 86 31.63 1.53 -24.56
C VAL A 86 31.77 2.10 -23.16
N LYS A 87 31.49 3.39 -23.02
CA LYS A 87 31.39 4.04 -21.71
C LYS A 87 30.09 3.62 -21.03
N ILE A 88 30.18 3.04 -19.84
CA ILE A 88 29.04 2.62 -19.03
C ILE A 88 28.91 3.57 -17.84
N ALA A 89 27.79 4.30 -17.79
CA ALA A 89 27.48 5.16 -16.66
C ALA A 89 27.04 4.30 -15.47
N ILE A 90 27.69 4.50 -14.33
CA ILE A 90 27.47 3.74 -13.10
C ILE A 90 27.31 4.69 -11.90
N THR A 91 26.71 4.17 -10.84
CA THR A 91 26.56 4.86 -9.56
C THR A 91 27.47 4.31 -8.47
N GLU A 92 27.86 3.04 -8.60
CA GLU A 92 28.52 2.27 -7.55
C GLU A 92 29.76 1.57 -8.12
N PRO A 93 30.95 2.22 -8.12
CA PRO A 93 32.19 1.70 -8.72
C PRO A 93 32.54 0.27 -8.32
N HIS A 94 32.41 -0.04 -7.03
CA HIS A 94 32.71 -1.36 -6.45
C HIS A 94 31.80 -2.50 -6.95
N ARG A 95 30.60 -2.21 -7.49
CA ARG A 95 29.71 -3.23 -8.05
C ARG A 95 29.94 -3.49 -9.53
N PHE A 96 30.57 -2.57 -10.24
CA PHE A 96 30.79 -2.69 -11.68
C PHE A 96 31.53 -3.98 -12.04
N ALA A 97 32.48 -4.42 -11.20
CA ALA A 97 33.21 -5.67 -11.39
C ALA A 97 32.30 -6.90 -11.54
N ARG A 98 31.13 -6.93 -10.86
CA ARG A 98 30.20 -8.08 -10.89
C ARG A 98 29.44 -8.21 -12.21
N VAL A 99 29.22 -7.09 -12.89
CA VAL A 99 28.43 -7.00 -14.13
C VAL A 99 29.31 -6.84 -15.36
N ARG A 100 30.60 -6.53 -15.17
CA ARG A 100 31.57 -6.28 -16.24
C ARG A 100 31.68 -7.45 -17.23
N THR A 101 31.68 -8.69 -16.73
CA THR A 101 31.76 -9.89 -17.60
C THR A 101 30.55 -9.97 -18.52
N VAL A 102 29.34 -9.89 -17.95
CA VAL A 102 28.08 -9.96 -18.70
C VAL A 102 27.98 -8.82 -19.72
N LEU A 103 28.33 -7.60 -19.31
CA LEU A 103 28.33 -6.44 -20.22
C LEU A 103 29.41 -6.57 -21.29
N GLY A 104 30.57 -7.15 -20.97
CA GLY A 104 31.67 -7.33 -21.90
C GLY A 104 31.33 -8.29 -23.04
N GLU A 105 30.53 -9.32 -22.77
CA GLU A 105 30.01 -10.23 -23.79
C GLU A 105 29.06 -9.52 -24.79
N VAL A 106 28.34 -8.49 -24.33
CA VAL A 106 27.33 -7.77 -25.14
C VAL A 106 27.91 -6.57 -25.88
N PHE A 107 28.86 -5.86 -25.26
CA PHE A 107 29.35 -4.56 -25.72
C PHE A 107 30.84 -4.55 -26.07
N GLY A 108 31.59 -5.60 -25.72
CA GLY A 108 33.04 -5.64 -25.91
C GLY A 108 33.79 -4.85 -24.84
N PRO A 109 34.87 -4.14 -25.19
CA PRO A 109 35.63 -3.31 -24.25
C PRO A 109 34.76 -2.26 -23.54
N LEU A 110 34.92 -2.14 -22.22
CA LEU A 110 34.09 -1.27 -21.38
C LEU A 110 34.94 -0.29 -20.56
N GLN A 111 34.46 0.95 -20.46
CA GLN A 111 35.01 1.97 -19.57
C GLN A 111 33.92 2.48 -18.61
N PRO A 112 34.06 2.32 -17.28
CA PRO A 112 33.09 2.88 -16.35
C PRO A 112 33.24 4.41 -16.24
N VAL A 113 32.11 5.12 -16.20
CA VAL A 113 32.03 6.54 -15.88
C VAL A 113 31.01 6.77 -14.77
N LEU A 114 31.25 7.76 -13.90
CA LEU A 114 30.45 7.96 -12.70
C LEU A 114 29.34 9.00 -12.94
N ALA A 115 28.11 8.65 -12.58
CA ALA A 115 26.95 9.55 -12.64
C ALA A 115 26.29 9.70 -11.27
N ASP A 116 25.55 10.79 -11.06
CA ASP A 116 24.69 10.92 -9.88
C ASP A 116 23.58 9.84 -9.92
N PRO A 117 23.25 9.19 -8.79
CA PRO A 117 22.25 8.12 -8.78
C PRO A 117 20.83 8.51 -9.15
N ILE A 118 20.42 9.76 -8.94
CA ILE A 118 19.09 10.25 -9.31
C ILE A 118 19.09 10.61 -10.79
N ASP A 119 20.15 11.29 -11.26
CA ASP A 119 20.26 11.67 -12.67
C ASP A 119 20.34 10.45 -13.58
N LEU A 120 21.09 9.41 -13.16
CA LEU A 120 21.17 8.16 -13.90
C LEU A 120 19.82 7.44 -14.00
N GLN A 121 19.07 7.36 -12.89
CA GLN A 121 17.74 6.74 -12.90
C GLN A 121 16.76 7.54 -13.78
N SER A 122 16.85 8.87 -13.73
CA SER A 122 16.06 9.76 -14.57
C SER A 122 16.41 9.60 -16.05
N ALA A 123 17.70 9.41 -16.37
CA ALA A 123 18.16 9.11 -17.72
C ALA A 123 17.65 7.75 -18.22
N ILE A 124 17.66 6.71 -17.38
CA ILE A 124 17.09 5.39 -17.72
C ILE A 124 15.58 5.51 -17.98
N ALA A 125 14.85 6.23 -17.13
CA ALA A 125 13.42 6.46 -17.29
C ALA A 125 13.09 7.19 -18.60
N ARG A 126 13.89 8.20 -18.98
CA ARG A 126 13.76 8.95 -20.25
C ARG A 126 14.15 8.13 -21.47
N ALA A 127 15.12 7.23 -21.33
CA ALA A 127 15.59 6.38 -22.42
C ALA A 127 14.64 5.21 -22.73
N CYS A 128 13.96 4.65 -21.72
CA CYS A 128 13.11 3.47 -21.84
C CYS A 128 11.64 3.68 -21.39
N PRO A 129 10.96 4.80 -21.74
CA PRO A 129 9.68 5.14 -21.15
C PRO A 129 8.59 4.11 -21.51
N VAL A 130 8.56 3.65 -22.76
CA VAL A 130 7.54 2.72 -23.25
C VAL A 130 7.70 1.34 -22.62
N GLU A 131 8.91 0.76 -22.62
CA GLU A 131 9.15 -0.58 -22.07
C GLU A 131 8.85 -0.63 -20.57
N LEU A 132 9.28 0.38 -19.81
CA LEU A 132 9.03 0.45 -18.37
C LEU A 132 7.54 0.65 -18.07
N ALA A 133 6.84 1.52 -18.82
CA ALA A 133 5.42 1.76 -18.61
C ALA A 133 4.53 0.57 -19.04
N GLU A 134 4.90 -0.15 -20.10
CA GLU A 134 4.23 -1.40 -20.50
C GLU A 134 4.49 -2.51 -19.47
N GLY A 135 5.73 -2.63 -19.00
CA GLY A 135 6.12 -3.55 -17.93
C GLY A 135 5.30 -3.31 -16.66
N ALA A 136 5.20 -2.06 -16.22
CA ALA A 136 4.39 -1.67 -15.06
C ALA A 136 2.90 -2.04 -15.19
N SER A 137 2.38 -2.02 -16.42
CA SER A 137 1.00 -2.39 -16.71
C SER A 137 0.80 -3.91 -16.78
N THR A 138 1.85 -4.69 -17.08
CA THR A 138 1.74 -6.11 -17.45
C THR A 138 2.42 -7.11 -16.51
N ARG A 139 3.00 -6.66 -15.38
CA ARG A 139 3.75 -7.51 -14.44
C ARG A 139 3.03 -8.79 -13.96
N VAL A 140 1.75 -8.69 -13.56
CA VAL A 140 1.00 -9.84 -13.01
C VAL A 140 0.63 -10.86 -14.12
N PRO A 141 0.82 -12.17 -13.93
CA PRO A 141 0.41 -13.16 -14.93
C PRO A 141 -1.07 -13.00 -15.34
N ALA A 142 -1.39 -13.05 -16.65
CA ALA A 142 -2.74 -12.78 -17.16
C ALA A 142 -3.85 -13.62 -16.50
N ARG A 143 -3.53 -14.86 -16.10
CA ARG A 143 -4.48 -15.75 -15.38
C ARG A 143 -4.91 -15.21 -14.01
N LEU A 144 -4.06 -14.40 -13.36
CA LEU A 144 -4.29 -13.77 -12.05
C LEU A 144 -4.64 -12.27 -12.18
N SER A 145 -4.80 -11.75 -13.39
CA SER A 145 -5.12 -10.33 -13.63
C SER A 145 -6.50 -10.15 -14.25
N CYS A 146 -7.13 -9.02 -13.97
CA CYS A 146 -8.35 -8.60 -14.65
C CYS A 146 -8.10 -7.86 -15.98
N ARG A 147 -6.84 -7.70 -16.43
CA ARG A 147 -6.47 -7.02 -17.68
C ARG A 147 -7.23 -7.48 -18.93
N GLY A 148 -7.60 -8.77 -18.97
CA GLY A 148 -8.31 -9.39 -20.10
C GLY A 148 -9.83 -9.25 -20.04
N TRP A 149 -10.37 -8.47 -19.10
CA TRP A 149 -11.81 -8.26 -19.00
C TRP A 149 -12.33 -7.35 -20.11
N THR A 150 -12.95 -7.97 -21.11
CA THR A 150 -13.60 -7.34 -22.26
C THR A 150 -15.12 -7.30 -22.09
N PRO A 151 -15.86 -6.54 -22.91
CA PRO A 151 -17.33 -6.67 -22.99
C PRO A 151 -17.79 -8.13 -23.23
N SER A 152 -17.09 -8.87 -24.09
CA SER A 152 -17.42 -10.28 -24.37
C SER A 152 -17.21 -11.20 -23.15
N SER A 153 -16.16 -11.00 -22.35
CA SER A 153 -15.96 -11.77 -21.12
C SER A 153 -16.98 -11.45 -20.02
N ARG A 154 -17.71 -10.33 -20.14
CA ARG A 154 -18.77 -9.90 -19.21
C ARG A 154 -20.16 -10.35 -19.63
N LEU A 155 -20.31 -10.88 -20.85
CA LEU A 155 -21.59 -11.37 -21.36
C LEU A 155 -22.19 -12.44 -20.45
N GLY A 156 -21.39 -13.38 -19.95
CA GLY A 156 -21.86 -14.42 -19.03
C GLY A 156 -22.43 -13.85 -17.72
N VAL A 157 -21.83 -12.79 -17.18
CA VAL A 157 -22.32 -12.12 -15.97
C VAL A 157 -23.62 -11.35 -16.27
N GLY A 158 -23.69 -10.68 -17.43
CA GLY A 158 -24.90 -10.00 -17.89
C GLY A 158 -26.08 -10.96 -18.13
N LEU A 159 -25.82 -12.11 -18.76
CA LEU A 159 -26.81 -13.17 -18.98
C LEU A 159 -27.28 -13.77 -17.65
N ALA A 160 -26.37 -14.01 -16.70
CA ALA A 160 -26.74 -14.48 -15.36
C ALA A 160 -27.64 -13.45 -14.64
N PHE A 161 -27.32 -12.16 -14.74
CA PHE A 161 -28.16 -11.10 -14.19
C PHE A 161 -29.56 -11.07 -14.82
N LEU A 162 -29.65 -11.13 -16.15
CA LEU A 162 -30.93 -11.20 -16.87
C LEU A 162 -31.73 -12.45 -16.49
N ALA A 163 -31.06 -13.60 -16.33
CA ALA A 163 -31.69 -14.83 -15.86
C ALA A 163 -32.24 -14.68 -14.44
N CYS A 164 -31.50 -14.05 -13.51
CA CYS A 164 -32.00 -13.76 -12.17
C CYS A 164 -33.23 -12.84 -12.20
N VAL A 165 -33.24 -11.81 -13.06
CA VAL A 165 -34.41 -10.93 -13.24
C VAL A 165 -35.59 -11.70 -13.81
N ALA A 166 -35.38 -12.54 -14.83
CA ALA A 166 -36.43 -13.37 -15.41
C ALA A 166 -36.99 -14.40 -14.41
N LEU A 167 -36.15 -15.01 -13.58
CA LEU A 167 -36.61 -15.92 -12.51
C LEU A 167 -37.42 -15.17 -11.45
N LEU A 168 -37.03 -13.95 -11.11
CA LEU A 168 -37.79 -13.12 -10.16
C LEU A 168 -39.17 -12.72 -10.72
N THR A 169 -39.30 -12.53 -12.04
CA THR A 169 -40.61 -12.21 -12.66
C THR A 169 -41.48 -13.46 -12.84
N ILE A 170 -40.91 -14.59 -13.26
CA ILE A 170 -41.65 -15.82 -13.54
C ILE A 170 -42.06 -16.54 -12.25
N ALA A 171 -41.18 -16.59 -11.24
CA ALA A 171 -41.39 -17.33 -10.01
C ALA A 171 -40.97 -16.50 -8.78
N PRO A 172 -41.69 -15.39 -8.48
CA PRO A 172 -41.26 -14.41 -7.49
C PRO A 172 -41.05 -14.99 -6.09
N MET A 173 -41.99 -15.81 -5.59
CA MET A 173 -41.88 -16.38 -4.24
C MET A 173 -40.73 -17.39 -4.11
N ALA A 174 -40.51 -18.23 -5.13
CA ALA A 174 -39.41 -19.18 -5.15
C ALA A 174 -38.05 -18.46 -5.25
N SER A 175 -37.97 -17.44 -6.11
CA SER A 175 -36.78 -16.61 -6.29
C SER A 175 -36.44 -15.82 -5.01
N LEU A 176 -37.44 -15.23 -4.35
CA LEU A 176 -37.25 -14.56 -3.05
C LEU A 176 -36.84 -15.54 -1.95
N SER A 177 -37.38 -16.76 -1.95
CA SER A 177 -36.99 -17.81 -0.99
C SER A 177 -35.54 -18.24 -1.20
N LEU A 178 -35.11 -18.44 -2.45
CA LEU A 178 -33.73 -18.78 -2.79
C LEU A 178 -32.77 -17.63 -2.44
N ALA A 179 -33.13 -16.39 -2.76
CA ALA A 179 -32.36 -15.21 -2.39
C ALA A 179 -32.26 -15.06 -0.87
N SER A 180 -33.32 -15.40 -0.12
CA SER A 180 -33.33 -15.38 1.34
C SER A 180 -32.41 -16.44 1.91
N ALA A 181 -32.44 -17.66 1.35
CA ALA A 181 -31.52 -18.72 1.72
C ALA A 181 -30.05 -18.34 1.44
N ALA A 182 -29.78 -17.69 0.31
CA ALA A 182 -28.46 -17.14 -0.01
C ALA A 182 -28.04 -16.04 0.98
N ALA A 183 -28.96 -15.14 1.36
CA ALA A 183 -28.71 -14.09 2.35
C ALA A 183 -28.33 -14.71 3.72
N MET A 184 -29.09 -15.69 4.18
CA MET A 184 -28.80 -16.40 5.44
C MET A 184 -27.49 -17.19 5.36
N THR A 185 -27.19 -17.83 4.22
CA THR A 185 -25.93 -18.56 4.03
C THR A 185 -24.72 -17.62 4.10
N THR A 186 -24.78 -16.48 3.41
CA THR A 186 -23.71 -15.48 3.45
C THR A 186 -23.58 -14.83 4.82
N LEU A 187 -24.69 -14.68 5.56
CA LEU A 187 -24.68 -14.24 6.96
C LEU A 187 -23.94 -15.23 7.85
N VAL A 188 -24.26 -16.53 7.77
CA VAL A 188 -23.56 -17.57 8.54
C VAL A 188 -22.07 -17.56 8.23
N LEU A 189 -21.69 -17.49 6.95
CA LEU A 189 -20.30 -17.41 6.54
C LEU A 189 -19.59 -16.20 7.17
N PHE A 190 -20.18 -15.01 7.04
CA PHE A 190 -19.60 -13.77 7.56
C PHE A 190 -19.53 -13.74 9.08
N MET A 191 -20.59 -14.18 9.75
CA MET A 191 -20.67 -14.31 11.20
C MET A 191 -19.62 -15.30 11.73
N THR A 192 -19.46 -16.46 11.08
CA THR A 192 -18.47 -17.47 11.45
C THR A 192 -17.05 -16.92 11.33
N LEU A 193 -16.74 -16.20 10.24
CA LEU A 193 -15.43 -15.56 10.07
C LEU A 193 -15.16 -14.52 11.16
N ARG A 194 -16.13 -13.65 11.46
CA ARG A 194 -15.99 -12.61 12.49
C ARG A 194 -15.84 -13.21 13.88
N LEU A 195 -16.64 -14.23 14.20
CA LEU A 195 -16.58 -14.93 15.49
C LEU A 195 -15.25 -15.64 15.67
N THR A 196 -14.84 -16.46 14.70
CA THR A 196 -13.57 -17.20 14.77
C THR A 196 -12.37 -16.27 14.78
N GLY A 197 -12.40 -15.20 13.98
CA GLY A 197 -11.39 -14.14 14.03
C GLY A 197 -11.32 -13.47 15.41
N ALA A 198 -12.45 -13.00 15.94
CA ALA A 198 -12.48 -12.37 17.26
C ALA A 198 -12.01 -13.32 18.38
N LEU A 199 -12.47 -14.57 18.38
CA LEU A 199 -12.03 -15.58 19.36
C LEU A 199 -10.54 -15.88 19.22
N ALA A 200 -10.01 -16.06 18.01
CA ALA A 200 -8.58 -16.26 17.79
C ALA A 200 -7.76 -15.03 18.21
N HIS A 201 -8.34 -13.84 18.10
CA HIS A 201 -7.71 -12.63 18.62
C HIS A 201 -7.65 -12.61 20.15
N LEU A 202 -8.75 -12.93 20.82
CA LEU A 202 -8.85 -12.89 22.29
C LEU A 202 -8.12 -14.05 22.97
N LEU A 203 -8.18 -15.25 22.39
CA LEU A 203 -7.57 -16.47 22.93
C LEU A 203 -6.11 -16.63 22.50
N GLY A 204 -5.68 -15.92 21.46
CA GLY A 204 -4.33 -15.95 20.96
C GLY A 204 -3.36 -15.35 21.97
N ARG A 205 -2.82 -16.18 22.87
CA ARG A 205 -1.54 -15.91 23.54
C ARG A 205 -0.46 -15.87 22.46
N ASP A 206 0.48 -14.93 22.54
CA ASP A 206 1.65 -14.86 21.65
C ASP A 206 2.50 -16.14 21.78
N ARG A 207 2.10 -17.20 21.11
CA ARG A 207 2.84 -18.45 21.00
C ARG A 207 3.38 -18.54 19.58
N PRO A 208 4.71 -18.51 19.39
CA PRO A 208 5.29 -18.91 18.12
C PRO A 208 4.98 -20.40 17.92
N ARG A 209 4.01 -20.72 17.08
CA ARG A 209 3.69 -22.10 16.70
C ARG A 209 4.37 -22.43 15.37
N ALA A 210 4.98 -23.60 15.33
CA ALA A 210 5.73 -24.14 14.21
C ALA A 210 4.92 -24.14 12.91
N SER A 211 5.64 -23.92 11.81
CA SER A 211 5.19 -23.83 10.43
C SER A 211 4.42 -25.09 9.98
N ASP A 212 3.12 -24.93 9.66
CA ASP A 212 2.47 -25.87 8.74
C ASP A 212 3.17 -25.82 7.38
N PRO A 213 3.60 -26.95 6.80
CA PRO A 213 4.21 -26.98 5.46
C PRO A 213 3.19 -26.50 4.42
N ALA A 214 3.56 -25.48 3.66
CA ALA A 214 2.77 -25.03 2.52
C ALA A 214 2.82 -26.08 1.40
N PRO A 215 1.72 -26.35 0.68
CA PRO A 215 1.78 -27.14 -0.55
C PRO A 215 2.65 -26.40 -1.58
N ALA A 216 3.72 -27.05 -2.02
CA ALA A 216 4.66 -26.50 -2.98
C ALA A 216 4.08 -26.53 -4.40
N ASP A 217 3.89 -25.36 -5.03
CA ASP A 217 3.68 -25.22 -6.48
C ASP A 217 5.06 -25.09 -7.15
N PRO A 218 5.40 -25.89 -8.18
CA PRO A 218 6.63 -25.72 -8.95
C PRO A 218 6.76 -24.38 -9.69
N ALA A 219 5.72 -23.54 -9.72
CA ALA A 219 5.77 -22.20 -10.31
C ALA A 219 6.48 -21.13 -9.44
N PHE A 220 6.74 -21.40 -8.14
CA PHE A 220 7.36 -20.43 -7.23
C PHE A 220 8.39 -21.13 -6.32
N PRO A 221 9.71 -20.91 -6.51
CA PRO A 221 10.71 -21.55 -5.65
C PRO A 221 10.60 -21.02 -4.22
N ALA A 222 10.52 -21.96 -3.26
CA ALA A 222 10.52 -21.65 -1.83
C ALA A 222 11.86 -21.01 -1.42
N ALA A 223 11.80 -19.91 -0.68
CA ALA A 223 12.99 -19.18 -0.23
C ALA A 223 13.80 -20.02 0.79
N ALA A 224 15.03 -20.39 0.40
CA ALA A 224 16.00 -21.06 1.27
C ALA A 224 16.41 -20.15 2.44
N GLY A 225 16.49 -20.74 3.64
CA GLY A 225 16.64 -20.04 4.92
C GLY A 225 17.97 -19.30 5.08
N ALA A 226 17.90 -18.09 5.64
CA ALA A 226 19.05 -17.30 6.05
C ALA A 226 19.35 -17.52 7.55
N ASP A 227 20.65 -17.66 7.83
CA ASP A 227 21.26 -18.02 9.11
C ASP A 227 21.06 -16.95 10.20
N ARG A 228 20.79 -17.37 11.44
CA ARG A 228 20.13 -16.55 12.49
C ARG A 228 21.07 -15.98 13.56
N LYS A 229 22.32 -15.62 13.22
CA LYS A 229 23.39 -15.34 14.21
C LYS A 229 24.21 -14.04 14.09
N ALA A 230 23.89 -13.10 13.18
CA ALA A 230 24.58 -11.80 13.13
C ALA A 230 23.81 -10.70 13.92
N PRO A 231 24.49 -9.71 14.53
CA PRO A 231 23.82 -8.52 15.06
C PRO A 231 23.03 -7.88 13.92
N GLN A 232 21.71 -7.78 14.09
CA GLN A 232 20.80 -7.35 13.04
C GLN A 232 21.02 -5.88 12.72
N ARG A 233 21.73 -5.63 11.62
CA ARG A 233 21.75 -4.33 10.96
C ARG A 233 20.33 -4.01 10.53
N LEU A 234 19.93 -2.75 10.73
CA LEU A 234 18.64 -2.28 10.27
C LEU A 234 18.58 -2.36 8.73
N PRO A 235 17.51 -2.93 8.14
CA PRO A 235 17.38 -3.07 6.70
C PRO A 235 17.10 -1.72 6.03
N ARG A 236 17.40 -1.63 4.74
CA ARG A 236 16.92 -0.50 3.94
C ARG A 236 15.44 -0.63 3.64
N VAL A 237 14.73 0.48 3.69
CA VAL A 237 13.29 0.54 3.46
C VAL A 237 12.98 1.59 2.41
N SER A 238 12.32 1.19 1.32
CA SER A 238 11.73 2.11 0.35
C SER A 238 10.23 2.16 0.59
N VAL A 239 9.66 3.36 0.70
CA VAL A 239 8.22 3.55 0.84
C VAL A 239 7.71 4.38 -0.33
N MET A 240 6.70 3.85 -1.03
CA MET A 240 6.06 4.55 -2.15
C MET A 240 4.82 5.29 -1.67
N VAL A 241 4.65 6.53 -2.13
CA VAL A 241 3.46 7.34 -1.88
C VAL A 241 2.89 7.75 -3.22
N ALA A 242 1.72 7.20 -3.58
CA ALA A 242 1.06 7.51 -4.85
C ALA A 242 0.25 8.80 -4.72
N LEU A 243 0.52 9.76 -5.58
CA LEU A 243 -0.10 11.09 -5.62
C LEU A 243 -0.92 11.27 -6.91
N TYR A 244 -2.06 11.93 -6.82
CA TYR A 244 -2.90 12.23 -7.99
C TYR A 244 -3.82 13.43 -7.73
N HIS A 245 -3.59 14.58 -8.39
CA HIS A 245 -4.26 15.86 -8.17
C HIS A 245 -4.20 16.36 -6.73
N GLU A 246 -3.01 16.36 -6.13
CA GLU A 246 -2.78 16.83 -4.75
C GLU A 246 -2.19 18.24 -4.73
N THR A 247 -2.98 19.23 -4.30
CA THR A 247 -2.56 20.64 -4.19
C THR A 247 -1.98 20.99 -2.83
N GLU A 248 -2.65 20.56 -1.75
CA GLU A 248 -2.37 21.02 -0.38
C GLU A 248 -1.56 20.01 0.45
N ILE A 249 -1.44 18.77 -0.06
CA ILE A 249 -0.90 17.66 0.72
C ILE A 249 0.63 17.66 0.77
N ALA A 250 1.34 18.15 -0.26
CA ALA A 250 2.80 18.03 -0.35
C ALA A 250 3.53 18.51 0.92
N GLY A 251 3.26 19.74 1.39
CA GLY A 251 3.90 20.27 2.59
C GLY A 251 3.48 19.55 3.88
N ALA A 252 2.22 19.16 4.00
CA ALA A 252 1.73 18.42 5.16
C ALA A 252 2.29 17.00 5.23
N LEU A 253 2.37 16.31 4.09
CA LEU A 253 2.97 15.00 3.93
C LEU A 253 4.46 15.03 4.30
N VAL A 254 5.22 15.99 3.74
CA VAL A 254 6.65 16.14 4.08
C VAL A 254 6.83 16.33 5.58
N ARG A 255 6.07 17.25 6.20
CA ARG A 255 6.13 17.46 7.67
C ARG A 255 5.77 16.21 8.48
N ARG A 256 4.76 15.45 8.06
CA ARG A 256 4.33 14.21 8.74
C ARG A 256 5.40 13.13 8.64
N LEU A 257 5.91 12.86 7.44
CA LEU A 257 6.92 11.83 7.20
C LEU A 257 8.28 12.21 7.80
N SER A 258 8.60 13.50 7.91
CA SER A 258 9.82 13.95 8.59
C SER A 258 9.86 13.57 10.07
N ARG A 259 8.72 13.29 10.71
CA ARG A 259 8.63 12.82 12.11
C ARG A 259 9.03 11.36 12.30
N LEU A 260 9.20 10.59 11.23
CA LEU A 260 9.66 9.20 11.32
C LEU A 260 11.05 9.15 11.95
N SER A 261 11.23 8.32 12.98
CA SER A 261 12.50 8.21 13.71
C SER A 261 13.52 7.27 13.03
N TYR A 262 13.10 6.54 11.99
CA TYR A 262 13.97 5.60 11.29
C TYR A 262 15.20 6.31 10.70
N PRO A 263 16.41 5.71 10.75
CA PRO A 263 17.61 6.34 10.20
C PRO A 263 17.42 6.75 8.75
N LYS A 264 17.54 8.06 8.45
CA LYS A 264 17.26 8.61 7.11
C LYS A 264 18.20 8.07 6.04
N ALA A 265 19.40 7.63 6.42
CA ALA A 265 20.34 6.95 5.54
C ALA A 265 19.86 5.56 5.05
N LEU A 266 18.88 4.96 5.74
CA LEU A 266 18.28 3.67 5.39
C LEU A 266 16.84 3.80 4.88
N LEU A 267 16.28 5.01 4.87
CA LEU A 267 14.94 5.30 4.40
C LEU A 267 14.99 5.97 3.04
N GLU A 268 14.12 5.53 2.15
CA GLU A 268 13.85 6.18 0.87
C GLU A 268 12.34 6.33 0.70
N VAL A 269 11.86 7.54 0.42
CA VAL A 269 10.45 7.77 0.09
C VAL A 269 10.33 8.22 -1.36
N LEU A 270 9.54 7.47 -2.14
CA LEU A 270 9.29 7.73 -3.55
C LEU A 270 7.89 8.33 -3.67
N LEU A 271 7.83 9.62 -3.99
CA LEU A 271 6.60 10.34 -4.31
C LEU A 271 6.28 10.09 -5.79
N VAL A 272 5.26 9.27 -6.04
CA VAL A 272 4.94 8.77 -7.38
C VAL A 272 3.76 9.56 -7.94
N LEU A 273 3.94 10.21 -9.08
CA LEU A 273 2.89 10.93 -9.80
C LEU A 273 2.88 10.55 -11.27
N GLU A 274 1.74 10.80 -11.92
CA GLU A 274 1.57 10.55 -13.35
C GLU A 274 2.05 11.78 -14.16
N GLU A 275 2.63 11.57 -15.34
CA GLU A 275 3.22 12.62 -16.20
C GLU A 275 2.28 13.81 -16.46
N HIS A 276 0.97 13.56 -16.52
CA HIS A 276 -0.02 14.60 -16.78
C HIS A 276 -0.54 15.32 -15.53
N ASP A 277 -0.06 14.99 -14.34
CA ASP A 277 -0.47 15.62 -13.08
C ASP A 277 0.32 16.89 -12.79
N GLU A 278 0.06 17.91 -13.61
CA GLU A 278 0.61 19.26 -13.50
C GLU A 278 0.39 19.90 -12.13
N THR A 279 -0.72 19.55 -11.49
CA THR A 279 -1.13 20.13 -10.21
C THR A 279 -0.19 19.66 -9.09
N THR A 280 -0.03 18.34 -8.95
CA THR A 280 0.90 17.74 -7.99
C THR A 280 2.34 18.10 -8.33
N ARG A 281 2.72 18.09 -9.62
CA ARG A 281 4.07 18.42 -10.08
C ARG A 281 4.48 19.82 -9.58
N ARG A 282 3.64 20.83 -9.80
CA ARG A 282 3.89 22.20 -9.31
C ARG A 282 3.98 22.26 -7.79
N ALA A 283 3.11 21.57 -7.07
CA ALA A 283 3.14 21.54 -5.61
C ALA A 283 4.46 20.95 -5.08
N LEU A 284 4.99 19.91 -5.73
CA LEU A 284 6.24 19.27 -5.34
C LEU A 284 7.48 20.05 -5.78
N THR A 285 7.46 20.74 -6.93
CA THR A 285 8.60 21.56 -7.38
C THR A 285 8.93 22.69 -6.39
N HIS A 286 7.92 23.22 -5.70
CA HIS A 286 8.11 24.28 -4.70
C HIS A 286 8.34 23.74 -3.28
N ALA A 287 8.26 22.41 -3.09
CA ALA A 287 8.50 21.80 -1.79
C ALA A 287 10.00 21.56 -1.59
N ASP A 288 10.53 21.96 -0.43
CA ASP A 288 11.87 21.58 -0.01
C ASP A 288 11.86 20.12 0.44
N LEU A 289 12.27 19.22 -0.47
CA LEU A 289 12.27 17.78 -0.23
C LEU A 289 13.59 17.34 0.40
N PRO A 290 13.55 16.66 1.57
CA PRO A 290 14.74 16.09 2.17
C PRO A 290 15.46 15.11 1.22
N PRO A 291 16.78 14.89 1.36
CA PRO A 291 17.55 14.04 0.45
C PRO A 291 17.08 12.57 0.35
N TRP A 292 16.33 12.10 1.34
CA TRP A 292 15.75 10.76 1.41
C TRP A 292 14.35 10.67 0.78
N MET A 293 13.78 11.78 0.29
CA MET A 293 12.57 11.82 -0.52
C MET A 293 12.90 12.17 -1.97
N ARG A 294 12.21 11.55 -2.92
CA ARG A 294 12.34 11.91 -4.34
C ARG A 294 11.07 11.67 -5.13
N ILE A 295 11.00 12.32 -6.28
CA ILE A 295 9.86 12.28 -7.19
C ILE A 295 10.12 11.22 -8.27
N ILE A 296 9.12 10.38 -8.55
CA ILE A 296 9.10 9.46 -9.68
C ILE A 296 7.89 9.78 -10.54
N GLU A 297 8.16 10.23 -11.76
CA GLU A 297 7.12 10.52 -12.74
C GLU A 297 6.87 9.29 -13.62
N VAL A 298 5.61 8.87 -13.70
CA VAL A 298 5.18 7.69 -14.46
C VAL A 298 4.78 8.15 -15.86
N PRO A 299 5.50 7.74 -16.92
CA PRO A 299 5.18 8.14 -18.30
C PRO A 299 3.80 7.65 -18.70
N ALA A 300 3.03 8.42 -19.45
CA ALA A 300 1.72 7.99 -19.92
C ALA A 300 1.83 6.80 -20.89
N HIS A 301 0.96 5.80 -20.71
CA HIS A 301 0.97 4.64 -21.61
C HIS A 301 -0.43 4.02 -21.77
N ARG A 302 -0.89 3.95 -23.03
CA ARG A 302 -2.17 3.34 -23.44
C ARG A 302 -3.39 3.80 -22.61
N GLY A 303 -3.36 5.01 -22.07
CA GLY A 303 -4.45 5.63 -21.31
C GLY A 303 -4.76 5.00 -19.94
N LEU A 304 -3.91 4.10 -19.43
CA LEU A 304 -4.09 3.51 -18.10
C LEU A 304 -3.41 4.37 -17.03
N THR A 305 -4.19 4.92 -16.11
CA THR A 305 -3.73 5.80 -15.02
C THR A 305 -4.32 5.28 -13.71
N THR A 306 -3.54 4.48 -12.97
CA THR A 306 -4.00 3.79 -11.75
C THR A 306 -2.89 3.72 -10.71
N LYS A 307 -3.27 3.76 -9.42
CA LYS A 307 -2.36 3.55 -8.29
C LYS A 307 -1.49 2.29 -8.45
N PRO A 308 -2.02 1.08 -8.70
CA PRO A 308 -1.17 -0.12 -8.86
C PRO A 308 -0.17 -0.04 -10.00
N ARG A 309 -0.50 0.63 -11.11
CA ARG A 309 0.44 0.85 -12.22
C ARG A 309 1.59 1.76 -11.79
N ALA A 310 1.28 2.86 -11.11
CA ALA A 310 2.27 3.77 -10.57
C ALA A 310 3.20 3.07 -9.56
N LEU A 311 2.64 2.28 -8.64
CA LEU A 311 3.43 1.47 -7.69
C LEU A 311 4.33 0.46 -8.40
N ASN A 312 3.82 -0.24 -9.42
CA ASN A 312 4.62 -1.18 -10.22
C ASN A 312 5.78 -0.53 -10.96
N TYR A 313 5.59 0.70 -11.45
CA TYR A 313 6.64 1.47 -12.11
C TYR A 313 7.71 1.90 -11.09
N ALA A 314 7.29 2.50 -9.98
CA ALA A 314 8.18 2.96 -8.93
C ALA A 314 8.94 1.82 -8.21
N LEU A 315 8.37 0.61 -8.17
CA LEU A 315 9.01 -0.57 -7.56
C LEU A 315 10.40 -0.85 -8.15
N ASP A 316 10.57 -0.69 -9.47
CA ASP A 316 11.86 -0.96 -10.11
C ASP A 316 12.95 0.02 -9.62
N PHE A 317 12.56 1.25 -9.26
CA PHE A 317 13.47 2.27 -8.75
C PHE A 317 13.73 2.21 -7.25
N CYS A 318 12.97 1.40 -6.49
CA CYS A 318 13.18 1.23 -5.06
C CYS A 318 14.54 0.59 -4.76
N ARG A 319 15.17 0.96 -3.65
CA ARG A 319 16.46 0.39 -3.18
C ARG A 319 16.35 -0.47 -1.94
N GLY A 320 15.22 -0.38 -1.23
CA GLY A 320 14.97 -1.08 0.02
C GLY A 320 14.83 -2.59 -0.16
N GLU A 321 15.24 -3.32 0.88
CA GLU A 321 14.92 -4.74 1.06
C GLU A 321 13.46 -4.93 1.47
N LEU A 322 12.92 -3.93 2.18
CA LEU A 322 11.53 -3.81 2.54
C LEU A 322 10.87 -2.72 1.70
N ILE A 323 9.69 -3.03 1.16
CA ILE A 323 8.89 -2.13 0.34
C ILE A 323 7.60 -1.78 1.07
N GLY A 324 7.43 -0.52 1.45
CA GLY A 324 6.22 0.02 2.06
C GLY A 324 5.36 0.77 1.05
N VAL A 325 4.08 0.94 1.38
CA VAL A 325 3.17 1.86 0.65
C VAL A 325 2.40 2.69 1.66
N TRP A 326 2.36 4.00 1.40
CA TRP A 326 1.46 4.95 2.04
C TRP A 326 0.59 5.67 1.01
N ASP A 327 -0.57 6.15 1.45
CA ASP A 327 -1.39 7.11 0.73
C ASP A 327 -0.99 8.55 1.09
N ALA A 328 -1.43 9.51 0.29
CA ALA A 328 -0.98 10.90 0.40
C ALA A 328 -1.42 11.56 1.72
N GLU A 329 -2.57 11.17 2.24
CA GLU A 329 -3.17 11.66 3.47
C GLU A 329 -2.63 11.00 4.75
N ASP A 330 -1.78 9.99 4.61
CA ASP A 330 -1.35 9.16 5.73
C ASP A 330 -0.48 9.93 6.73
N ALA A 331 -0.69 9.61 8.01
CA ALA A 331 0.12 10.06 9.12
C ALA A 331 0.60 8.83 9.92
N PRO A 332 1.69 8.18 9.49
CA PRO A 332 2.23 7.00 10.18
C PRO A 332 2.79 7.37 11.57
N ALA A 333 2.75 6.42 12.50
CA ALA A 333 3.42 6.55 13.79
C ALA A 333 4.94 6.78 13.60
N PRO A 334 5.59 7.63 14.43
CA PRO A 334 7.01 7.96 14.29
C PRO A 334 7.95 6.74 14.24
N ASP A 335 7.67 5.71 15.03
CA ASP A 335 8.46 4.48 15.19
C ASP A 335 7.99 3.33 14.29
N GLN A 336 7.12 3.60 13.31
CA GLN A 336 6.44 2.56 12.53
C GLN A 336 7.44 1.66 11.79
N ILE A 337 8.44 2.23 11.15
CA ILE A 337 9.40 1.48 10.31
C ILE A 337 10.31 0.61 11.18
N GLU A 338 10.74 1.11 12.34
CA GLU A 338 11.56 0.38 13.31
C GLU A 338 10.84 -0.88 13.76
N ARG A 339 9.54 -0.76 14.06
CA ARG A 339 8.72 -1.89 14.50
C ARG A 339 8.50 -2.91 13.40
N VAL A 340 8.29 -2.45 12.16
CA VAL A 340 8.18 -3.30 10.98
C VAL A 340 9.48 -4.04 10.71
N ALA A 341 10.60 -3.33 10.69
CA ALA A 341 11.94 -3.88 10.48
C ALA A 341 12.26 -4.92 11.55
N ALA A 342 12.07 -4.59 12.84
CA ALA A 342 12.27 -5.50 13.96
C ALA A 342 11.39 -6.75 13.85
N ARG A 343 10.14 -6.61 13.39
CA ARG A 343 9.26 -7.77 13.21
C ARG A 343 9.72 -8.66 12.06
N PHE A 344 10.06 -8.10 10.90
CA PHE A 344 10.59 -8.89 9.78
C PHE A 344 11.91 -9.60 10.11
N ALA A 345 12.71 -9.00 10.99
CA ALA A 345 13.96 -9.56 11.48
C ALA A 345 13.76 -10.91 12.20
N ILE A 346 12.66 -11.07 12.94
CA ILE A 346 12.38 -12.30 13.71
C ILE A 346 11.31 -13.19 13.09
N ALA A 347 10.53 -12.65 12.14
CA ALA A 347 9.44 -13.36 11.49
C ALA A 347 9.96 -14.48 10.57
N PRO A 348 9.24 -15.61 10.47
CA PRO A 348 9.57 -16.67 9.53
C PRO A 348 9.66 -16.20 8.06
N PRO A 349 10.43 -16.88 7.20
CA PRO A 349 10.58 -16.52 5.78
C PRO A 349 9.25 -16.48 5.01
N GLU A 350 8.25 -17.28 5.41
CA GLU A 350 6.93 -17.28 4.80
C GLU A 350 6.11 -16.01 5.10
N VAL A 351 6.50 -15.21 6.11
CA VAL A 351 5.89 -13.90 6.36
C VAL A 351 6.46 -12.90 5.37
N ALA A 352 5.73 -12.71 4.27
CA ALA A 352 6.11 -11.80 3.20
C ALA A 352 5.54 -10.40 3.37
N CYS A 353 4.44 -10.25 4.13
CA CYS A 353 3.78 -8.97 4.35
C CYS A 353 3.52 -8.73 5.84
N ILE A 354 3.74 -7.49 6.28
CA ILE A 354 3.27 -6.97 7.56
C ILE A 354 2.30 -5.84 7.27
N GLN A 355 1.07 -5.97 7.78
CA GLN A 355 0.02 -4.97 7.73
C GLN A 355 -0.08 -4.26 9.08
N GLY A 356 0.03 -2.95 9.11
CA GLY A 356 -0.28 -2.13 10.29
C GLY A 356 -1.77 -1.85 10.42
N ILE A 357 -2.12 -1.09 11.46
CA ILE A 357 -3.49 -0.68 11.79
C ILE A 357 -3.78 0.66 11.12
N LEU A 358 -4.89 0.72 10.40
CA LEU A 358 -5.46 1.99 9.95
C LEU A 358 -6.40 2.53 11.02
N ASP A 359 -6.25 3.82 11.33
CA ASP A 359 -7.10 4.52 12.30
C ASP A 359 -7.31 5.98 11.85
N PHE A 360 -8.20 6.74 12.51
CA PHE A 360 -8.59 8.08 12.05
C PHE A 360 -8.30 9.16 13.07
N TYR A 361 -7.86 10.31 12.55
CA TYR A 361 -7.55 11.52 13.33
C TYR A 361 -8.73 12.50 13.48
N ASN A 362 -9.85 12.27 12.78
CA ASN A 362 -11.06 13.11 12.82
C ASN A 362 -12.34 12.36 13.29
N PRO A 363 -12.28 11.41 14.26
CA PRO A 363 -13.46 10.65 14.68
C PRO A 363 -14.56 11.52 15.32
N ARG A 364 -14.26 12.74 15.78
CA ARG A 364 -15.24 13.60 16.47
C ARG A 364 -16.01 14.52 15.52
N THR A 365 -15.61 14.61 14.25
CA THR A 365 -16.22 15.54 13.27
C THR A 365 -17.72 15.35 13.11
N ASN A 366 -18.21 14.11 12.95
CA ASN A 366 -19.64 13.83 12.87
C ASN A 366 -19.95 12.34 13.11
N TRP A 367 -21.23 11.99 13.10
CA TRP A 367 -21.71 10.61 13.27
C TRP A 367 -21.06 9.60 12.30
N ARG A 368 -20.89 9.96 11.02
CA ARG A 368 -20.26 9.05 10.03
C ARG A 368 -18.79 8.81 10.32
N ALA A 369 -18.04 9.85 10.72
CA ALA A 369 -16.64 9.69 11.12
C ALA A 369 -16.50 8.75 12.32
N ARG A 370 -17.42 8.82 13.29
CA ARG A 370 -17.50 7.88 14.43
C ARG A 370 -17.74 6.45 13.95
N CYS A 371 -18.77 6.23 13.15
CA CYS A 371 -19.09 4.90 12.61
C CYS A 371 -17.94 4.33 11.77
N PHE A 372 -17.32 5.14 10.91
CA PHE A 372 -16.15 4.76 10.12
C PHE A 372 -14.99 4.29 11.00
N THR A 373 -14.71 5.04 12.07
CA THR A 373 -13.66 4.70 13.04
C THR A 373 -13.97 3.40 13.78
N ILE A 374 -15.21 3.19 14.21
CA ILE A 374 -15.63 1.96 14.91
C ILE A 374 -15.50 0.74 13.99
N GLU A 375 -15.94 0.87 12.74
CA GLU A 375 -15.85 -0.20 11.74
C GLU A 375 -14.40 -0.63 11.51
N TYR A 376 -13.51 0.33 11.28
CA TYR A 376 -12.08 0.05 11.08
C TYR A 376 -11.42 -0.51 12.34
N ALA A 377 -11.74 0.03 13.51
CA ALA A 377 -11.24 -0.54 14.77
C ALA A 377 -11.66 -2.01 14.90
N SER A 378 -12.92 -2.34 14.56
CA SER A 378 -13.42 -3.72 14.58
C SER A 378 -12.62 -4.65 13.67
N TRP A 379 -12.30 -4.19 12.46
CA TRP A 379 -11.50 -4.96 11.49
C TRP A 379 -10.03 -5.06 11.88
N PHE A 380 -9.32 -3.93 12.00
CA PHE A 380 -7.86 -3.91 12.16
C PHE A 380 -7.39 -4.28 13.57
N ARG A 381 -8.21 -4.08 14.61
CA ARG A 381 -7.81 -4.36 16.00
C ARG A 381 -8.31 -5.70 16.52
N VAL A 382 -9.37 -6.26 15.95
CA VAL A 382 -9.98 -7.51 16.44
C VAL A 382 -10.04 -8.59 15.36
N ILE A 383 -10.72 -8.34 14.24
CA ILE A 383 -11.03 -9.40 13.27
C ILE A 383 -9.78 -9.83 12.46
N LEU A 384 -9.11 -8.90 11.77
CA LEU A 384 -7.94 -9.20 10.91
C LEU A 384 -6.77 -9.83 11.67
N PRO A 385 -6.40 -9.36 12.88
CA PRO A 385 -5.38 -10.06 13.68
C PRO A 385 -5.75 -11.51 13.98
N GLY A 386 -7.04 -11.77 14.21
CA GLY A 386 -7.58 -13.13 14.37
C GLY A 386 -7.49 -13.98 13.11
N ILE A 387 -7.93 -13.43 11.97
CA ILE A 387 -7.86 -14.09 10.66
C ILE A 387 -6.41 -14.47 10.32
N ALA A 388 -5.46 -13.57 10.56
CA ALA A 388 -4.04 -13.82 10.36
C ALA A 388 -3.49 -14.92 11.28
N ARG A 389 -3.90 -14.94 12.56
CA ARG A 389 -3.55 -16.01 13.53
C ARG A 389 -4.13 -17.37 13.15
N LEU A 390 -5.28 -17.38 12.46
CA LEU A 390 -5.87 -18.59 11.89
C LEU A 390 -5.22 -19.01 10.56
N HIS A 391 -4.21 -18.26 10.08
CA HIS A 391 -3.57 -18.46 8.78
C HIS A 391 -4.55 -18.50 7.59
N LEU A 392 -5.67 -17.78 7.72
CA LEU A 392 -6.64 -17.55 6.66
C LEU A 392 -6.15 -16.41 5.77
N VAL A 393 -6.70 -16.34 4.55
CA VAL A 393 -6.35 -15.27 3.60
C VAL A 393 -6.69 -13.90 4.21
N VAL A 394 -5.69 -13.03 4.27
CA VAL A 394 -5.84 -11.65 4.74
C VAL A 394 -5.86 -10.73 3.52
N PRO A 395 -7.00 -10.13 3.17
CA PRO A 395 -7.03 -9.03 2.23
C PRO A 395 -6.37 -7.81 2.88
N LEU A 396 -5.43 -7.19 2.17
CA LEU A 396 -4.67 -6.04 2.68
C LEU A 396 -5.54 -4.78 2.68
N GLY A 397 -5.14 -3.80 3.49
CA GLY A 397 -5.93 -2.63 3.83
C GLY A 397 -5.54 -1.33 3.12
N GLY A 398 -5.12 -1.37 1.85
CA GLY A 398 -4.88 -0.21 0.98
C GLY A 398 -3.59 0.56 1.22
N THR A 399 -3.19 0.68 2.48
CA THR A 399 -1.98 1.35 2.93
C THR A 399 -1.40 0.65 4.16
N THR A 400 -0.22 1.10 4.62
CA THR A 400 0.44 0.65 5.85
C THR A 400 0.77 -0.83 5.78
N HIS A 401 1.12 -1.29 4.58
CA HIS A 401 1.61 -2.63 4.35
C HIS A 401 3.05 -2.58 3.86
N PHE A 402 3.88 -3.42 4.45
CA PHE A 402 5.29 -3.54 4.16
C PHE A 402 5.56 -4.95 3.70
N PHE A 403 6.30 -5.09 2.60
CA PHE A 403 6.63 -6.37 2.00
C PHE A 403 8.12 -6.62 2.04
N ARG A 404 8.49 -7.89 2.17
CA ARG A 404 9.81 -8.32 1.66
C ARG A 404 9.81 -8.13 0.14
N ARG A 405 10.85 -7.49 -0.39
CA ARG A 405 10.94 -7.18 -1.83
C ARG A 405 10.87 -8.42 -2.71
N ALA A 406 11.63 -9.47 -2.38
CA ALA A 406 11.74 -10.66 -3.23
C ALA A 406 10.40 -11.37 -3.47
N PRO A 407 9.57 -11.68 -2.45
CA PRO A 407 8.21 -12.19 -2.66
C PRO A 407 7.31 -11.25 -3.49
N LEU A 408 7.40 -9.94 -3.25
CA LEU A 408 6.60 -8.95 -4.00
C LEU A 408 6.95 -8.94 -5.49
N GLU A 409 8.24 -8.94 -5.83
CA GLU A 409 8.73 -8.99 -7.21
C GLU A 409 8.41 -10.33 -7.89
N ALA A 410 8.56 -11.45 -7.17
CA ALA A 410 8.23 -12.79 -7.67
C ALA A 410 6.74 -12.93 -8.04
N LEU A 411 5.85 -12.22 -7.34
CA LEU A 411 4.42 -12.18 -7.63
C LEU A 411 4.03 -11.16 -8.72
N GLY A 412 5.00 -10.41 -9.25
CA GLY A 412 4.76 -9.37 -10.24
C GLY A 412 4.13 -8.10 -9.66
N GLY A 413 4.31 -7.82 -8.37
CA GLY A 413 3.78 -6.61 -7.74
C GLY A 413 2.25 -6.58 -7.68
N TRP A 414 1.65 -5.46 -8.10
CA TRP A 414 0.21 -5.20 -8.06
C TRP A 414 -0.45 -5.43 -9.41
N ASP A 415 -1.72 -5.86 -9.44
CA ASP A 415 -2.46 -5.90 -10.71
C ASP A 415 -2.86 -4.48 -11.12
N ALA A 416 -2.18 -3.94 -12.13
CA ALA A 416 -2.36 -2.58 -12.66
C ALA A 416 -3.81 -2.23 -13.07
N HIS A 417 -4.65 -3.25 -13.27
CA HIS A 417 -6.03 -3.11 -13.76
C HIS A 417 -7.07 -3.28 -12.65
N ASN A 418 -6.67 -3.72 -11.46
CA ASN A 418 -7.59 -3.96 -10.34
C ASN A 418 -7.68 -2.70 -9.46
N VAL A 419 -8.90 -2.31 -9.09
CA VAL A 419 -9.16 -1.11 -8.26
C VAL A 419 -8.99 -1.37 -6.75
N THR A 420 -8.81 -2.63 -6.36
CA THR A 420 -8.37 -3.08 -5.02
C THR A 420 -7.20 -4.04 -5.18
N GLU A 421 -6.08 -3.49 -5.65
CA GLU A 421 -4.84 -4.19 -5.92
C GLU A 421 -4.22 -4.87 -4.69
N ASP A 422 -4.50 -4.30 -3.53
CA ASP A 422 -4.07 -4.66 -2.19
C ASP A 422 -4.74 -5.97 -1.72
N ALA A 423 -6.06 -6.05 -1.83
CA ALA A 423 -6.83 -7.24 -1.52
C ALA A 423 -6.47 -8.41 -2.45
N ASP A 424 -6.28 -8.12 -3.75
CA ASP A 424 -5.79 -9.09 -4.74
C ASP A 424 -4.38 -9.60 -4.40
N LEU A 425 -3.44 -8.70 -4.07
CA LEU A 425 -2.10 -9.08 -3.66
C LEU A 425 -2.13 -9.95 -2.38
N GLY A 426 -3.01 -9.62 -1.43
CA GLY A 426 -3.27 -10.45 -0.25
C GLY A 426 -3.65 -11.89 -0.61
N VAL A 427 -4.58 -12.08 -1.55
CA VAL A 427 -4.94 -13.43 -2.02
C VAL A 427 -3.77 -14.12 -2.73
N ARG A 428 -3.05 -13.40 -3.61
CA ARG A 428 -1.90 -13.96 -4.36
C ARG A 428 -0.76 -14.40 -3.45
N LEU A 429 -0.47 -13.68 -2.37
CA LEU A 429 0.51 -14.07 -1.36
C LEU A 429 0.17 -15.45 -0.77
N TYR A 430 -1.08 -15.64 -0.32
CA TYR A 430 -1.51 -16.90 0.27
C TYR A 430 -1.56 -18.06 -0.74
N ARG A 431 -1.89 -17.77 -2.01
CA ARG A 431 -1.82 -18.76 -3.11
C ARG A 431 -0.40 -19.20 -3.43
N ALA A 432 0.60 -18.35 -3.15
CA ALA A 432 2.02 -18.67 -3.30
C ALA A 432 2.65 -19.21 -2.00
N GLY A 433 1.85 -19.54 -0.99
CA GLY A 433 2.32 -20.11 0.28
C GLY A 433 2.83 -19.10 1.30
N TYR A 434 2.84 -17.81 0.98
CA TYR A 434 3.21 -16.74 1.91
C TYR A 434 2.09 -16.39 2.89
N ARG A 435 2.43 -15.60 3.91
CA ARG A 435 1.55 -15.16 4.99
C ARG A 435 1.67 -13.66 5.21
N THR A 436 0.60 -13.10 5.77
CA THR A 436 0.53 -11.72 6.23
C THR A 436 0.35 -11.72 7.74
N GLU A 437 1.11 -10.89 8.44
CA GLU A 437 0.93 -10.64 9.86
C GLU A 437 0.40 -9.23 10.13
N LEU A 438 -0.37 -9.08 11.21
CA LEU A 438 -0.85 -7.79 11.68
C LEU A 438 0.07 -7.28 12.78
N LEU A 439 0.59 -6.07 12.63
CA LEU A 439 1.45 -5.41 13.61
C LEU A 439 0.72 -4.23 14.25
N ASN A 440 0.84 -4.09 15.57
CA ASN A 440 0.19 -3.01 16.33
C ASN A 440 0.92 -1.66 16.19
N THR A 441 1.15 -1.21 14.96
CA THR A 441 1.60 0.14 14.61
C THR A 441 0.49 0.82 13.83
N VAL A 442 0.27 2.12 14.04
CA VAL A 442 -0.89 2.84 13.51
C VAL A 442 -0.46 3.82 12.42
N THR A 443 -1.25 3.91 11.37
CA THR A 443 -1.27 5.05 10.45
C THR A 443 -2.61 5.74 10.58
N TYR A 444 -2.57 7.05 10.77
CA TYR A 444 -3.77 7.86 10.88
C TYR A 444 -4.17 8.45 9.52
N GLU A 445 -5.44 8.34 9.20
CA GLU A 445 -6.06 8.87 7.98
C GLU A 445 -7.24 9.80 8.30
N GLU A 446 -7.78 10.45 7.26
CA GLU A 446 -9.03 11.19 7.34
C GLU A 446 -10.24 10.32 7.03
N ALA A 447 -11.17 10.19 7.99
CA ALA A 447 -12.43 9.53 7.76
C ALA A 447 -13.31 10.36 6.82
N THR A 448 -13.96 9.69 5.86
CA THR A 448 -14.84 10.36 4.89
C THR A 448 -16.12 10.85 5.57
N CYS A 449 -16.23 12.17 5.70
CA CYS A 449 -17.29 12.83 6.47
C CYS A 449 -18.56 13.16 5.69
N ARG A 450 -18.65 12.89 4.38
CA ARG A 450 -19.82 13.26 3.55
C ARG A 450 -20.47 12.01 2.95
N PRO A 451 -21.83 11.92 2.89
CA PRO A 451 -22.52 10.70 2.45
C PRO A 451 -22.13 10.23 1.05
N TRP A 452 -22.18 11.11 0.04
CA TRP A 452 -21.89 10.70 -1.33
C TRP A 452 -20.41 10.36 -1.57
N PRO A 453 -19.42 11.13 -1.09
CA PRO A 453 -18.02 10.70 -1.10
C PRO A 453 -17.77 9.36 -0.41
N TRP A 454 -18.47 9.08 0.69
CA TRP A 454 -18.41 7.78 1.37
C TRP A 454 -18.91 6.66 0.45
N VAL A 455 -20.07 6.87 -0.22
CA VAL A 455 -20.64 5.90 -1.18
C VAL A 455 -19.68 5.65 -2.35
N ARG A 456 -19.06 6.71 -2.89
CA ARG A 456 -18.05 6.60 -3.96
C ARG A 456 -16.87 5.74 -3.50
N GLN A 457 -16.30 6.04 -2.33
CA GLN A 457 -15.18 5.29 -1.75
C GLN A 457 -15.53 3.80 -1.58
N ARG A 458 -16.67 3.50 -0.95
CA ARG A 458 -17.08 2.11 -0.67
C ARG A 458 -17.49 1.35 -1.92
N SER A 459 -18.12 2.01 -2.89
CA SER A 459 -18.46 1.38 -4.16
C SER A 459 -17.21 0.90 -4.90
N ARG A 460 -16.10 1.65 -4.84
CA ARG A 460 -14.81 1.24 -5.40
C ARG A 460 -14.26 -0.02 -4.73
N TRP A 461 -14.29 -0.09 -3.40
CA TRP A 461 -13.81 -1.26 -2.67
C TRP A 461 -14.64 -2.50 -2.96
N LEU A 462 -15.97 -2.38 -2.91
CA LEU A 462 -16.87 -3.49 -3.22
C LEU A 462 -16.73 -3.96 -4.66
N LYS A 463 -16.56 -3.03 -5.62
CA LYS A 463 -16.26 -3.36 -7.01
C LYS A 463 -14.96 -4.16 -7.12
N GLY A 464 -13.88 -3.69 -6.48
CA GLY A 464 -12.61 -4.40 -6.49
C GLY A 464 -12.67 -5.76 -5.80
N PHE A 465 -13.44 -5.92 -4.73
CA PHE A 465 -13.69 -7.22 -4.11
C PHE A 465 -14.41 -8.18 -5.07
N MET A 466 -15.40 -7.70 -5.83
CA MET A 466 -16.05 -8.50 -6.88
C MET A 466 -15.04 -8.90 -7.95
N VAL A 467 -14.21 -7.96 -8.43
CA VAL A 467 -13.15 -8.24 -9.43
C VAL A 467 -12.19 -9.30 -8.93
N THR A 468 -11.62 -9.10 -7.74
CA THR A 468 -10.66 -9.99 -7.09
C THR A 468 -11.24 -11.39 -6.90
N TYR A 469 -12.46 -11.47 -6.38
CA TYR A 469 -13.15 -12.74 -6.20
C TYR A 469 -13.36 -13.48 -7.53
N LEU A 470 -13.89 -12.78 -8.54
CA LEU A 470 -14.16 -13.36 -9.87
C LEU A 470 -12.88 -13.80 -10.57
N VAL A 471 -11.78 -13.04 -10.50
CA VAL A 471 -10.48 -13.40 -11.09
C VAL A 471 -9.94 -14.69 -10.47
N HIS A 472 -9.96 -14.81 -9.15
CA HIS A 472 -9.42 -15.98 -8.47
C HIS A 472 -10.32 -17.21 -8.58
N MET A 473 -11.64 -17.02 -8.71
CA MET A 473 -12.62 -18.08 -8.90
C MET A 473 -12.79 -18.55 -10.36
N ARG A 474 -12.03 -18.00 -11.33
CA ARG A 474 -12.03 -18.50 -12.72
C ARG A 474 -11.69 -19.99 -12.82
N ARG A 475 -10.89 -20.52 -11.90
CA ARG A 475 -10.52 -21.95 -11.80
C ARG A 475 -10.56 -22.41 -10.34
N PRO A 476 -11.75 -22.73 -9.80
CA PRO A 476 -11.92 -22.99 -8.37
C PRO A 476 -11.15 -24.22 -7.88
N ALA A 477 -11.02 -25.27 -8.70
CA ALA A 477 -10.21 -26.44 -8.36
C ALA A 477 -8.72 -26.10 -8.16
N ARG A 478 -8.17 -25.21 -8.99
CA ARG A 478 -6.79 -24.73 -8.80
C ARG A 478 -6.68 -23.85 -7.56
N LEU A 479 -7.63 -22.94 -7.35
CA LEU A 479 -7.66 -22.12 -6.14
C LEU A 479 -7.72 -22.97 -4.86
N TRP A 480 -8.51 -24.05 -4.88
CA TRP A 480 -8.57 -25.03 -3.79
C TRP A 480 -7.23 -25.71 -3.57
N SER A 481 -6.53 -26.11 -4.65
CA SER A 481 -5.19 -26.69 -4.55
C SER A 481 -4.16 -25.70 -3.98
N ASP A 482 -4.18 -24.44 -4.45
CA ASP A 482 -3.24 -23.39 -4.03
C ASP A 482 -3.43 -23.02 -2.54
N LEU A 483 -4.69 -22.94 -2.08
CA LEU A 483 -5.02 -22.47 -0.73
C LEU A 483 -5.22 -23.58 0.30
N GLY A 484 -5.65 -24.76 -0.14
CA GLY A 484 -6.21 -25.79 0.73
C GLY A 484 -7.60 -25.42 1.29
N PRO A 485 -8.30 -26.37 1.93
CA PRO A 485 -9.70 -26.23 2.33
C PRO A 485 -9.94 -25.06 3.29
N ARG A 486 -9.12 -24.92 4.33
CA ARG A 486 -9.31 -23.91 5.38
C ARG A 486 -9.25 -22.49 4.82
N ARG A 487 -8.22 -22.18 4.05
CA ARG A 487 -8.02 -20.86 3.42
C ARG A 487 -9.01 -20.61 2.30
N PHE A 488 -9.39 -21.64 1.54
CA PHE A 488 -10.43 -21.54 0.52
C PHE A 488 -11.77 -21.11 1.15
N PHE A 489 -12.24 -21.81 2.19
CA PHE A 489 -13.48 -21.43 2.88
C PHE A 489 -13.36 -20.09 3.61
N GLY A 490 -12.19 -19.76 4.17
CA GLY A 490 -11.93 -18.43 4.71
C GLY A 490 -12.07 -17.32 3.65
N MET A 491 -11.57 -17.56 2.44
CA MET A 491 -11.73 -16.65 1.30
C MET A 491 -13.21 -16.53 0.90
N GLN A 492 -13.97 -17.64 0.83
CA GLN A 492 -15.41 -17.59 0.59
C GLN A 492 -16.12 -16.76 1.66
N ALA A 493 -15.82 -17.02 2.93
CA ALA A 493 -16.45 -16.33 4.05
C ALA A 493 -16.14 -14.83 4.07
N PHE A 494 -14.93 -14.43 3.67
CA PHE A 494 -14.58 -13.02 3.58
C PHE A 494 -15.28 -12.35 2.38
N PHE A 495 -15.05 -12.84 1.15
CA PHE A 495 -15.51 -12.17 -0.06
C PHE A 495 -17.01 -12.36 -0.30
N LEU A 496 -17.52 -13.60 -0.32
CA LEU A 496 -18.95 -13.84 -0.50
C LEU A 496 -19.75 -13.39 0.71
N GLY A 497 -19.21 -13.54 1.92
CA GLY A 497 -19.83 -13.00 3.12
C GLY A 497 -20.00 -11.49 3.01
N THR A 498 -18.93 -10.74 2.78
CA THR A 498 -19.01 -9.27 2.67
C THR A 498 -19.90 -8.82 1.52
N LEU A 499 -19.70 -9.34 0.30
CA LEU A 499 -20.47 -8.94 -0.88
C LEU A 499 -21.94 -9.33 -0.75
N GLY A 500 -22.21 -10.55 -0.29
CA GLY A 500 -23.57 -11.07 -0.08
C GLY A 500 -24.31 -10.29 0.98
N GLN A 501 -23.65 -9.94 2.08
CA GLN A 501 -24.25 -9.12 3.13
C GLN A 501 -24.72 -7.77 2.59
N PHE A 502 -23.87 -7.02 1.88
CA PHE A 502 -24.30 -5.73 1.31
C PHE A 502 -25.36 -5.90 0.21
N LEU A 503 -25.19 -6.89 -0.67
CA LEU A 503 -26.08 -7.10 -1.83
C LEU A 503 -27.49 -7.50 -1.41
N LEU A 504 -27.59 -8.34 -0.37
CA LEU A 504 -28.82 -8.94 0.11
C LEU A 504 -29.33 -8.30 1.41
N THR A 505 -28.71 -7.23 1.90
CA THR A 505 -29.16 -6.50 3.10
C THR A 505 -30.65 -6.13 3.03
N PRO A 506 -31.21 -5.60 1.91
CA PRO A 506 -32.63 -5.25 1.87
C PRO A 506 -33.55 -6.43 2.15
N LEU A 507 -33.17 -7.62 1.66
CA LEU A 507 -33.88 -8.86 1.92
C LEU A 507 -33.68 -9.36 3.35
N MET A 508 -32.51 -9.16 3.95
CA MET A 508 -32.32 -9.45 5.37
C MET A 508 -33.17 -8.52 6.25
N TRP A 509 -33.27 -7.25 5.87
CA TRP A 509 -34.04 -6.27 6.62
C TRP A 509 -35.54 -6.52 6.56
N SER A 510 -36.07 -7.15 5.50
CA SER A 510 -37.49 -7.52 5.48
C SER A 510 -37.86 -8.54 6.56
N PHE A 511 -36.90 -9.31 7.11
CA PHE A 511 -37.17 -10.19 8.25
C PHE A 511 -37.50 -9.42 9.55
N TRP A 512 -37.14 -8.14 9.66
CA TRP A 512 -37.61 -7.31 10.79
C TRP A 512 -39.13 -7.12 10.78
N MET A 513 -39.78 -7.19 9.62
CA MET A 513 -41.25 -7.15 9.53
C MET A 513 -41.90 -8.25 10.37
N LEU A 514 -41.29 -9.43 10.41
CA LEU A 514 -41.77 -10.56 11.22
C LEU A 514 -41.70 -10.26 12.72
N THR A 515 -40.67 -9.52 13.18
CA THR A 515 -40.56 -9.11 14.59
C THR A 515 -41.64 -8.10 15.00
N LEU A 516 -42.22 -7.40 14.01
CA LEU A 516 -43.33 -6.47 14.19
C LEU A 516 -44.70 -7.15 14.00
N GLY A 517 -44.74 -8.48 13.82
CA GLY A 517 -45.97 -9.23 13.57
C GLY A 517 -46.55 -9.08 12.16
N LEU A 518 -45.79 -8.52 11.22
CA LEU A 518 -46.22 -8.35 9.83
C LEU A 518 -45.90 -9.60 8.98
N PRO A 519 -46.73 -9.94 7.98
CA PRO A 519 -46.48 -11.07 7.10
C PRO A 519 -45.23 -10.85 6.22
N HIS A 520 -44.49 -11.92 5.94
CA HIS A 520 -43.35 -11.92 5.01
C HIS A 520 -43.70 -12.62 3.70
N ALA A 521 -43.19 -12.11 2.57
CA ALA A 521 -43.55 -12.59 1.23
C ALA A 521 -43.23 -14.08 0.94
N ILE A 522 -42.32 -14.67 1.72
CA ILE A 522 -41.93 -16.10 1.60
C ILE A 522 -42.66 -17.01 2.59
N GLY A 523 -43.48 -16.44 3.49
CA GLY A 523 -44.20 -17.18 4.54
C GLY A 523 -45.03 -18.36 4.03
N PRO A 524 -45.71 -18.27 2.87
CA PRO A 524 -46.45 -19.42 2.31
C PRO A 524 -45.58 -20.62 1.92
N LEU A 525 -44.28 -20.41 1.63
CA LEU A 525 -43.36 -21.46 1.16
C LEU A 525 -42.44 -22.00 2.26
N VAL A 526 -42.35 -21.30 3.41
CA VAL A 526 -41.34 -21.55 4.44
C VAL A 526 -42.03 -21.69 5.79
N SER A 527 -41.69 -22.76 6.53
CA SER A 527 -42.27 -22.98 7.86
C SER A 527 -41.93 -21.85 8.84
N HIS A 528 -42.84 -21.59 9.78
CA HIS A 528 -42.63 -20.61 10.85
C HIS A 528 -41.35 -20.84 11.66
N SER A 529 -40.97 -22.11 11.89
CA SER A 529 -39.73 -22.45 12.59
C SER A 529 -38.48 -21.97 11.85
N VAL A 530 -38.46 -22.09 10.52
CA VAL A 530 -37.34 -21.62 9.68
C VAL A 530 -37.27 -20.09 9.66
N LEU A 531 -38.42 -19.41 9.59
CA LEU A 531 -38.48 -17.95 9.67
C LEU A 531 -37.96 -17.43 11.02
N ASN A 532 -38.40 -18.05 12.12
CA ASN A 532 -37.93 -17.71 13.47
C ASN A 532 -36.44 -17.97 13.65
N ALA A 533 -35.91 -19.06 13.08
CA ALA A 533 -34.48 -19.34 13.08
C ALA A 533 -33.69 -18.27 12.30
N GLY A 534 -34.23 -17.79 11.17
CA GLY A 534 -33.65 -16.68 10.39
C GLY A 534 -33.58 -15.38 11.19
N ILE A 535 -34.64 -15.02 11.92
CA ILE A 535 -34.66 -13.84 12.81
C ILE A 535 -33.62 -14.01 13.92
N ALA A 536 -33.60 -15.16 14.60
CA ALA A 536 -32.66 -15.43 15.68
C ALA A 536 -31.19 -15.34 15.20
N LEU A 537 -30.91 -15.84 13.99
CA LEU A 537 -29.60 -15.73 13.36
C LEU A 537 -29.23 -14.27 13.06
N ALA A 538 -30.14 -13.49 12.49
CA ALA A 538 -29.91 -12.07 12.21
C ALA A 538 -29.63 -11.26 13.49
N LEU A 539 -30.43 -11.45 14.54
CA LEU A 539 -30.23 -10.82 15.84
C LEU A 539 -28.89 -11.23 16.48
N SER A 540 -28.52 -12.51 16.36
CA SER A 540 -27.24 -13.02 16.87
C SER A 540 -26.05 -12.40 16.14
N ALA A 541 -26.16 -12.20 14.83
CA ALA A 541 -25.12 -11.56 14.04
C ALA A 541 -24.96 -10.07 14.38
N GLU A 542 -26.07 -9.35 14.60
CA GLU A 542 -26.04 -7.95 15.06
C GLU A 542 -25.45 -7.83 16.47
N LEU A 543 -25.85 -8.72 17.39
CA LEU A 543 -25.27 -8.78 18.73
C LEU A 543 -23.76 -9.03 18.68
N LEU A 544 -23.31 -10.00 17.88
CA LEU A 544 -21.89 -10.27 17.68
C LEU A 544 -21.16 -9.03 17.12
N ALA A 545 -21.74 -8.36 16.13
CA ALA A 545 -21.16 -7.15 15.55
C ALA A 545 -21.02 -6.03 16.61
N MET A 546 -22.03 -5.85 17.46
CA MET A 546 -21.99 -4.89 18.56
C MET A 546 -20.94 -5.25 19.61
N VAL A 547 -20.84 -6.52 20.02
CA VAL A 547 -19.82 -6.98 20.99
C VAL A 547 -18.40 -6.74 20.45
N ILE A 548 -18.15 -7.09 19.18
CA ILE A 548 -16.85 -6.83 18.54
C ILE A 548 -16.57 -5.32 18.46
N GLY A 549 -17.57 -4.51 18.08
CA GLY A 549 -17.43 -3.06 17.99
C GLY A 549 -17.11 -2.42 19.33
N MET A 550 -17.81 -2.81 20.39
CA MET A 550 -17.54 -2.35 21.76
C MET A 550 -16.15 -2.76 22.24
N ALA A 551 -15.75 -4.01 22.02
CA ALA A 551 -14.41 -4.49 22.37
C ALA A 551 -13.30 -3.71 21.63
N ALA A 552 -13.51 -3.40 20.35
CA ALA A 552 -12.55 -2.69 19.53
C ALA A 552 -12.29 -1.24 19.96
N VAL A 553 -13.28 -0.57 20.56
CA VAL A 553 -13.18 0.84 21.01
C VAL A 553 -13.11 1.00 22.52
N ALA A 554 -12.93 -0.10 23.28
CA ALA A 554 -12.89 -0.08 24.75
C ALA A 554 -11.64 0.61 25.34
N ARG A 555 -10.62 0.90 24.53
CA ARG A 555 -9.39 1.60 24.97
C ARG A 555 -9.68 3.06 25.35
N PRO A 556 -9.02 3.63 26.39
CA PRO A 556 -9.32 4.98 26.89
C PRO A 556 -9.44 6.06 25.81
N GLU A 557 -8.54 6.05 24.82
CA GLU A 557 -8.51 7.01 23.71
C GLU A 557 -9.79 6.99 22.84
N ARG A 558 -10.52 5.87 22.82
CA ARG A 558 -11.65 5.61 21.91
C ARG A 558 -12.97 5.34 22.65
N ARG A 559 -12.99 5.29 23.98
CA ARG A 559 -14.20 4.97 24.79
C ARG A 559 -15.41 5.85 24.49
N PHE A 560 -15.19 7.10 24.08
CA PHE A 560 -16.28 8.01 23.68
C PHE A 560 -17.10 7.49 22.47
N LEU A 561 -16.59 6.50 21.74
CA LEU A 561 -17.26 5.85 20.60
C LEU A 561 -18.25 4.75 21.04
N LEU A 562 -18.20 4.27 22.29
CA LEU A 562 -19.02 3.14 22.75
C LEU A 562 -20.51 3.35 22.54
N GLY A 563 -21.04 4.53 22.88
CA GLY A 563 -22.45 4.88 22.70
C GLY A 563 -22.91 4.93 21.23
N TRP A 564 -21.98 4.97 20.28
CA TRP A 564 -22.27 5.02 18.84
C TRP A 564 -22.25 3.65 18.18
N VAL A 565 -21.74 2.61 18.85
CA VAL A 565 -21.68 1.23 18.30
C VAL A 565 -23.05 0.71 17.87
N PRO A 566 -24.14 0.87 18.65
CA PRO A 566 -25.47 0.40 18.22
C PRO A 566 -25.98 1.08 16.94
N THR A 567 -25.47 2.27 16.61
CA THR A 567 -25.93 3.02 15.43
C THR A 567 -25.30 2.53 14.11
N LEU A 568 -24.35 1.58 14.16
CA LEU A 568 -23.69 1.03 12.97
C LEU A 568 -24.68 0.38 11.98
N MET A 569 -25.78 -0.19 12.46
CA MET A 569 -26.82 -0.78 11.59
C MET A 569 -27.36 0.23 10.57
N PHE A 570 -27.53 1.50 10.99
CA PHE A 570 -28.01 2.57 10.10
C PHE A 570 -26.91 3.09 9.18
N TYR A 571 -25.65 3.05 9.62
CA TYR A 571 -24.50 3.41 8.81
C TYR A 571 -24.34 2.48 7.60
N TYR A 572 -24.58 1.18 7.78
CA TYR A 572 -24.46 0.20 6.70
C TYR A 572 -25.54 0.30 5.61
N LEU A 573 -26.63 1.07 5.81
CA LEU A 573 -27.60 1.38 4.76
C LEU A 573 -26.98 2.11 3.57
N LEU A 574 -25.99 2.98 3.82
CA LEU A 574 -25.23 3.61 2.74
C LEU A 574 -24.42 2.57 1.93
N GLY A 575 -24.00 1.48 2.58
CA GLY A 575 -23.28 0.37 1.95
C GLY A 575 -24.11 -0.35 0.89
N VAL A 576 -25.44 -0.42 1.07
CA VAL A 576 -26.37 -0.95 0.08
C VAL A 576 -26.36 -0.09 -1.20
N VAL A 577 -26.40 1.24 -1.06
CA VAL A 577 -26.27 2.16 -2.20
C VAL A 577 -24.91 1.98 -2.88
N ALA A 578 -23.85 1.82 -2.09
CA ALA A 578 -22.50 1.60 -2.59
C ALA A 578 -22.34 0.30 -3.37
N VAL A 579 -22.92 -0.82 -2.92
CA VAL A 579 -22.81 -2.11 -3.63
C VAL A 579 -23.57 -2.11 -4.96
N TYR A 580 -24.75 -1.49 -5.03
CA TYR A 580 -25.49 -1.40 -6.29
C TYR A 580 -24.80 -0.46 -7.29
N LYS A 581 -24.21 0.65 -6.82
CA LYS A 581 -23.31 1.47 -7.65
C LYS A 581 -22.10 0.66 -8.14
N ALA A 582 -21.49 -0.14 -7.27
CA ALA A 582 -20.35 -0.99 -7.61
C ALA A 582 -20.70 -2.01 -8.70
N MET A 583 -21.86 -2.67 -8.59
CA MET A 583 -22.36 -3.59 -9.62
C MET A 583 -22.55 -2.87 -10.95
N TYR A 584 -23.25 -1.73 -10.95
CA TYR A 584 -23.45 -0.92 -12.16
C TYR A 584 -22.11 -0.57 -12.84
N GLU A 585 -21.12 -0.12 -12.05
CA GLU A 585 -19.79 0.21 -12.58
C GLU A 585 -19.00 -1.01 -13.06
N LEU A 586 -19.15 -2.17 -12.43
CA LEU A 586 -18.51 -3.42 -12.88
C LEU A 586 -18.91 -3.73 -14.35
N PHE A 587 -20.17 -3.48 -14.70
CA PHE A 587 -20.69 -3.73 -16.06
C PHE A 587 -20.36 -2.62 -17.06
N LEU A 588 -20.36 -1.36 -16.65
CA LEU A 588 -20.26 -0.24 -17.61
C LEU A 588 -18.90 0.47 -17.59
N LYS A 589 -18.19 0.43 -16.46
CA LYS A 589 -16.94 1.17 -16.22
C LYS A 589 -15.98 0.37 -15.30
N PRO A 590 -15.51 -0.82 -15.71
CA PRO A 590 -14.81 -1.76 -14.84
C PRO A 590 -13.47 -1.20 -14.31
N PHE A 591 -12.76 -0.43 -15.14
CA PHE A 591 -11.47 0.17 -14.79
C PHE A 591 -11.58 1.62 -14.27
N TYR A 592 -12.80 2.13 -14.10
CA TYR A 592 -12.99 3.51 -13.65
C TYR A 592 -12.62 3.69 -12.18
N TRP A 593 -11.73 4.65 -11.94
CA TRP A 593 -11.28 5.02 -10.61
C TRP A 593 -12.04 6.26 -10.11
N ASP A 594 -12.97 6.03 -9.17
CA ASP A 594 -13.79 7.08 -8.57
C ASP A 594 -13.14 7.64 -7.30
N LYS A 595 -12.18 8.57 -7.45
CA LYS A 595 -11.36 9.08 -6.34
C LYS A 595 -12.16 9.95 -5.36
N THR A 596 -11.93 9.73 -4.08
CA THR A 596 -12.42 10.59 -2.97
C THR A 596 -11.43 11.72 -2.73
N ARG A 597 -11.92 12.94 -2.52
CA ARG A 597 -11.08 14.08 -2.11
C ARG A 597 -10.91 14.06 -0.58
N HIS A 598 -9.68 14.15 -0.12
CA HIS A 598 -9.28 14.26 1.29
C HIS A 598 -8.72 15.67 1.57
N GLY A 599 -8.43 15.99 2.83
CA GLY A 599 -7.91 17.29 3.27
C GLY A 599 -8.97 18.31 3.72
N GLN A 600 -10.18 17.89 4.09
CA GLN A 600 -11.26 18.83 4.44
C GLN A 600 -11.47 19.02 5.95
N ALA A 601 -10.90 18.15 6.78
CA ALA A 601 -11.01 18.21 8.24
C ALA A 601 -9.66 18.49 8.90
N HIS A 602 -9.65 19.40 9.89
CA HIS A 602 -8.51 19.55 10.79
C HIS A 602 -8.44 18.36 11.76
N PRO A 603 -7.23 17.87 12.12
CA PRO A 603 -7.07 16.81 13.11
C PRO A 603 -7.69 17.21 14.46
N ASP A 604 -8.43 16.30 15.10
CA ASP A 604 -9.07 16.55 16.42
C ASP A 604 -8.03 16.72 17.55
N CYS A 605 -6.76 16.40 17.30
CA CYS A 605 -5.64 16.61 18.20
C CYS A 605 -4.53 17.33 17.42
N PRO A 606 -4.06 18.51 17.86
CA PRO A 606 -2.79 19.02 17.37
C PRO A 606 -1.76 17.95 17.74
N THR A 607 -1.19 17.28 16.75
CA THR A 607 0.02 16.48 16.97
C THR A 607 1.00 17.42 17.65
N ALA A 608 1.38 17.12 18.90
CA ALA A 608 2.18 18.00 19.76
C ALA A 608 3.14 18.83 18.93
N GLU A 609 2.82 20.11 18.75
CA GLU A 609 3.84 21.07 18.30
C GLU A 609 4.95 20.99 19.35
N PRO A 610 6.23 20.93 18.95
CA PRO A 610 7.28 21.07 19.92
C PRO A 610 6.98 22.37 20.67
N ALA A 611 6.90 22.29 22.00
CA ALA A 611 6.93 23.49 22.81
C ALA A 611 8.15 24.27 22.33
N ASN A 612 7.92 25.43 21.72
CA ASN A 612 8.98 26.38 21.52
C ASN A 612 9.57 26.62 22.90
N GLY A 613 10.72 25.98 23.18
CA GLY A 613 11.57 26.41 24.28
C GLY A 613 11.81 27.90 24.10
N PRO A 614 11.89 28.68 25.19
CA PRO A 614 12.02 30.13 25.09
C PRO A 614 13.21 30.43 24.17
N THR A 615 12.91 31.00 23.01
CA THR A 615 13.89 31.56 22.10
C THR A 615 14.63 32.62 22.89
N ALA A 616 15.90 32.35 23.21
CA ALA A 616 16.79 33.40 23.65
C ALA A 616 16.85 34.43 22.51
N ASP A 617 16.32 35.63 22.77
CA ASP A 617 16.41 36.75 21.86
C ASP A 617 17.86 36.96 21.43
N PRO A 618 18.17 36.99 20.12
CA PRO A 618 19.48 37.43 19.67
C PRO A 618 19.59 38.94 19.94
N ALA A 619 20.52 39.30 20.84
CA ALA A 619 20.87 40.69 21.11
C ALA A 619 21.25 41.42 19.80
N PRO A 620 20.83 42.69 19.63
CA PRO A 620 21.11 43.43 18.41
C PRO A 620 22.62 43.71 18.29
N ILE A 621 23.18 43.26 17.17
CA ILE A 621 24.54 43.61 16.73
C ILE A 621 24.53 45.10 16.39
N VAL A 622 25.17 45.89 17.25
CA VAL A 622 25.47 47.30 16.99
C VAL A 622 26.61 47.35 15.98
N ASP A 623 26.29 47.92 14.83
CA ASP A 623 27.22 48.20 13.74
C ASP A 623 28.24 49.25 14.20
N ALA A 624 29.50 48.83 14.31
CA ALA A 624 30.62 49.68 14.65
C ALA A 624 31.53 49.77 13.42
N THR A 625 31.43 50.87 12.66
CA THR A 625 32.58 51.70 12.28
C THR A 625 32.19 52.89 11.41
N ARG A 626 32.82 54.03 11.72
CA ARG A 626 32.87 55.33 11.01
C ARG A 626 31.73 56.31 11.31
N ASP A 627 31.99 57.24 12.23
CA ASP A 627 32.46 58.54 11.76
C ASP A 627 33.28 59.31 12.80
N THR A 628 34.42 59.78 12.31
CA THR A 628 35.37 60.66 12.99
C THR A 628 34.94 62.12 12.84
N THR A 629 34.67 62.73 14.00
CA THR A 629 35.15 64.07 14.42
C THR A 629 34.73 65.36 13.67
N LEU A 630 34.45 66.38 14.51
CA LEU A 630 34.42 67.84 14.30
C LEU A 630 33.06 68.36 13.79
N GLY A 631 32.24 69.11 14.52
CA GLY A 631 32.50 70.04 15.62
C GLY A 631 32.61 71.47 15.07
N THR A 632 31.55 72.28 15.22
CA THR A 632 31.53 73.74 15.50
C THR A 632 30.09 74.27 15.36
N GLY A 633 29.62 75.00 16.38
CA GLY A 633 28.43 75.87 16.31
C GLY A 633 28.67 77.11 15.42
N PRO A 634 27.84 78.16 15.47
CA PRO A 634 26.97 78.61 16.57
C PRO A 634 25.48 78.36 16.38
#